data_AF-A0AB39N6A7-F1
#
_entry.id   AF-A0AB39N6A7-F1
#
_cell.length_a   1.000
_cell.length_b   1.000
_cell.length_c   1.000
_cell.angle_alpha   90.00
_cell.angle_beta   90.00
_cell.angle_gamma   90.00
#
_symmetry.space_group_name_H-M   'P 1'
#
loop_
_entity.id
_entity.type
_entity.pdbx_description
1 polymer ?
#
loop_
_entity_poly.entity_id
_entity_poly.type
_entity_poly.pdbx_seq_one_letter_code
_entity_poly.pdbx_strand_id
1 'polypeptide(L)' 'MELDRDQKLAGHEYWLNADTLSYFPAPSHPVHYDKLVTEPPFPIEIDLDALAGF' A
#
# COMPACT_ATOMS: atom_id res chain seq x y z
N MET A 1 1.05 -3.83 -7.13
CA MET A 1 1.68 -4.93 -6.38
C MET A 1 2.83 -5.43 -7.22
N GLU A 2 4.04 -5.34 -6.69
CA GLU A 2 5.25 -5.90 -7.31
C GLU A 2 5.83 -6.95 -6.37
N LEU A 3 6.60 -7.91 -6.89
CA LEU A 3 7.41 -8.78 -6.04
C LEU A 3 8.78 -8.12 -5.87
N ASP A 4 9.17 -7.86 -4.62
CA ASP A 4 10.49 -7.33 -4.29
C ASP A 4 11.60 -8.35 -4.64
N ARG A 5 12.87 -7.94 -4.54
CA ARG A 5 14.04 -8.79 -4.78
C ARG A 5 14.04 -10.07 -3.95
N ASP A 6 13.38 -10.07 -2.79
CA ASP A 6 13.21 -11.22 -1.90
C ASP A 6 11.92 -12.05 -2.15
N GLN A 7 11.22 -11.81 -3.27
CA GLN A 7 9.91 -12.40 -3.60
C GLN A 7 8.78 -12.08 -2.61
N LYS A 8 8.91 -11.02 -1.81
CA LYS A 8 7.83 -10.50 -0.98
C LYS A 8 6.90 -9.58 -1.75
N LEU A 9 5.60 -9.63 -1.45
CA LEU A 9 4.62 -8.74 -2.08
C LEU A 9 4.81 -7.30 -1.60
N ALA A 10 5.17 -6.40 -2.51
CA ALA A 10 5.24 -4.98 -2.27
C ALA A 10 3.91 -4.30 -2.65
N GLY A 11 3.18 -3.84 -1.64
CA GLY A 11 2.02 -2.98 -1.76
C GLY A 11 2.43 -1.51 -1.85
N HIS A 12 2.13 -0.85 -2.97
CA HIS A 12 2.41 0.58 -3.15
C HIS A 12 1.17 1.41 -2.84
N GLU A 13 1.29 2.32 -1.87
CA GLU A 13 0.20 3.18 -1.44
C GLU A 13 0.18 4.50 -2.23
N TYR A 14 -0.96 4.81 -2.82
CA TYR A 14 -1.20 6.05 -3.57
C TYR A 14 -2.44 6.75 -3.05
N TRP A 15 -2.34 8.07 -2.89
CA TRP A 15 -3.44 8.92 -2.47
C TRP A 15 -4.02 9.65 -3.68
N LEU A 16 -5.35 9.73 -3.74
CA LEU A 16 -6.05 10.49 -4.76
C LEU A 16 -6.10 11.97 -4.34
N ASN A 17 -5.51 12.84 -5.14
CA ASN A 17 -5.79 14.27 -5.05
C ASN A 17 -7.17 14.52 -5.67
N ALA A 18 -8.15 14.96 -4.87
CA ALA A 18 -9.52 15.15 -5.33
C ALA A 18 -9.67 16.35 -6.29
N ASP A 19 -8.80 17.36 -6.17
CA ASP A 19 -8.84 18.57 -6.98
C ASP A 19 -8.28 18.33 -8.39
N THR A 20 -7.21 17.54 -8.51
CA THR A 20 -6.51 17.26 -9.77
C THR A 20 -6.84 15.88 -10.35
N LEU A 21 -7.56 15.04 -9.60
CA LEU A 21 -7.88 13.64 -9.93
C LEU A 21 -6.64 12.79 -10.29
N SER A 22 -5.50 13.14 -9.70
CA SER A 22 -4.24 12.44 -9.91
C SER A 22 -3.84 11.66 -8.66
N TYR A 23 -3.29 10.47 -8.87
CA TYR A 23 -2.68 9.68 -7.81
C TYR A 23 -1.25 10.12 -7.55
N PHE A 24 -0.86 10.22 -6.28
CA PHE A 24 0.52 10.45 -5.86
C PHE A 24 0.92 9.49 -4.72
N PRO A 25 2.20 9.09 -4.61
CA PRO A 25 2.63 8.17 -3.56
C PRO A 25 2.35 8.73 -2.16
N ALA A 26 1.93 7.87 -1.23
CA ALA A 26 1.75 8.26 0.15
C ALA A 26 3.07 8.83 0.73
N PRO A 27 3.04 9.99 1.42
CA PRO A 27 4.26 10.71 1.79
C PRO A 27 5.10 10.02 2.88
N SER A 28 4.48 9.23 3.77
CA SER A 28 5.17 8.60 4.91
C SER A 28 5.69 7.19 4.58
N HIS A 29 4.82 6.32 4.09
CA HIS A 29 5.12 4.92 3.81
C HIS A 29 4.52 4.51 2.46
N PRO A 30 5.17 4.87 1.33
CA PRO A 30 4.63 4.56 0.01
C PRO A 30 4.71 3.07 -0.35
N VAL A 31 5.45 2.25 0.40
CA VAL A 31 5.64 0.81 0.13
C VAL A 31 5.52 -0.02 1.40
N HIS A 32 4.78 -1.12 1.33
CA HIS A 32 4.44 -2.05 2.41
C HIS A 32 4.74 -3.49 1.97
N TYR A 33 5.28 -4.35 2.85
CA TYR A 33 5.79 -5.69 2.44
C TYR A 33 5.10 -6.89 3.09
N ASP A 34 4.56 -6.76 4.30
CA ASP A 34 3.84 -7.84 4.99
C ASP A 34 2.39 -7.44 5.25
N LYS A 35 2.19 -6.18 5.70
CA LYS A 35 0.88 -5.59 5.94
C LYS A 35 0.83 -4.17 5.42
N LEU A 36 -0.26 -3.82 4.75
CA LEU A 36 -0.63 -2.42 4.51
C LEU A 36 -1.36 -1.93 5.76
N VAL A 37 -0.79 -0.93 6.44
CA VAL A 37 -1.44 -0.28 7.58
C VAL A 37 -1.59 1.21 7.29
N THR A 38 -2.82 1.71 7.33
CA THR A 38 -3.08 3.17 7.25
C THR A 38 -3.13 3.79 8.64
N GLU A 39 -2.67 5.04 8.74
CA GLU A 39 -2.69 5.81 9.97
C GLU A 39 -4.10 6.38 10.28
N PRO A 40 -4.35 6.88 11.50
CA PRO A 40 -5.62 7.54 11.86
C PRO A 40 -5.97 8.69 10.89
N PRO A 41 -7.27 9.02 10.72
CA PRO A 41 -8.41 8.65 11.57
C PRO A 41 -9.12 7.33 11.18
N PHE A 42 -8.76 6.73 10.05
CA PHE A 42 -9.36 5.48 9.58
C PHE A 42 -8.27 4.43 9.38
N PRO A 43 -7.79 3.79 10.46
CA PRO A 43 -6.79 2.75 10.35
C PRO A 43 -7.41 1.51 9.72
N ILE A 44 -6.79 1.03 8.65
CA ILE A 44 -7.09 -0.21 7.95
C ILE A 44 -5.81 -1.03 7.97
N GLU A 45 -5.92 -2.31 8.28
CA GLU A 45 -4.85 -3.29 8.17
C GLU A 45 -5.23 -4.33 7.12
N ILE A 46 -4.38 -4.53 6.12
CA ILE A 46 -4.52 -5.56 5.09
C ILE A 46 -3.28 -6.44 5.12
N ASP A 47 -3.49 -7.74 5.28
CA ASP A 47 -2.44 -8.76 5.14
C ASP A 47 -2.12 -8.97 3.66
N LEU A 48 -0.88 -8.65 3.27
CA LEU A 48 -0.43 -8.69 1.87
C LEU A 48 -0.11 -10.12 1.42
N ASP A 49 0.41 -10.96 2.32
CA ASP A 49 0.70 -12.36 2.02
C ASP A 49 -0.59 -13.16 1.77
N ALA A 50 -1.62 -12.94 2.58
CA ALA A 50 -2.94 -13.54 2.40
C ALA A 50 -3.64 -13.07 1.10
N LEU A 51 -3.37 -11.84 0.66
CA LEU A 51 -3.97 -11.26 -0.54
C LEU A 51 -3.37 -11.83 -1.84
N ALA A 52 -2.09 -12.21 -1.85
CA ALA A 52 -1.44 -12.81 -3.02
C ALA A 52 -1.76 -14.30 -3.22
N GLY A 53 -2.36 -14.97 -2.22
CA GLY A 53 -2.60 -16.43 -2.22
C GLY A 53 -3.78 -16.94 -3.06
N PHE A 54 -4.15 -16.28 -4.18
CA PHE A 54 -5.20 -16.75 -5.11
C PHE A 54 -4.70 -17.78 -6.14
#